data_AF-A0A0C5E062-F1
#
_entry.id   AF-A0A0C5E062-F1
#
_cell.length_a   1.000
_cell.length_b   1.000
_cell.length_c   1.000
_cell.angle_alpha   90.00
_cell.angle_beta   90.00
_cell.angle_gamma   90.00
#
_symmetry.space_group_name_H-M   'P 1'
#
loop_
_entity.id
_entity.type
_entity.pdbx_description
1 polymer ?
#
loop_
_entity_poly.entity_id
_entity_poly.type
_entity_poly.pdbx_seq_one_letter_code
_entity_poly.pdbx_strand_id
1 'polypeptide(L)'
;MMKVSSARMPCWNDLAHTTLNLYVTFEETKESLGEIIFTASPNDPELHGRELFERAVALEFGNIAEPGGEMIKTNVLLQRAELTAVANSVIEKLQADVNILQDSVELEIATDKETAALATKKTSLSAWKKYRVLLSRVQEQEGFPTVVQWPEAPGE
;
A
#
# COMPACT_ATOMS: atom_id res chain seq x y z
N MET A 1 13.03 -21.76 16.29
CA MET A 1 13.55 -20.42 16.62
C MET A 1 15.01 -20.41 16.21
N MET A 2 15.38 -19.49 15.32
CA MET A 2 16.77 -19.33 14.89
C MET A 2 17.47 -18.32 15.78
N LYS A 3 18.69 -18.60 16.21
CA LYS A 3 19.48 -17.69 17.07
C LYS A 3 20.32 -16.76 16.22
N VAL A 4 20.28 -15.47 16.55
CA VAL A 4 21.04 -14.43 15.85
C VAL A 4 22.51 -14.50 16.28
N SER A 5 23.40 -14.95 15.38
CA SER A 5 24.85 -14.93 15.59
C SER A 5 25.43 -13.53 15.41
N SER A 6 24.95 -12.79 14.41
CA SER A 6 25.32 -11.39 14.18
C SER A 6 24.23 -10.68 13.38
N ALA A 7 24.03 -9.39 13.63
CA ALA A 7 23.19 -8.54 12.81
C ALA A 7 23.80 -7.13 12.69
N ARG A 8 23.67 -6.50 11.51
CA ARG A 8 24.26 -5.17 11.24
C ARG A 8 23.54 -4.41 10.13
N MET A 9 23.83 -3.12 10.08
CA MET A 9 23.29 -2.16 9.08
C MET A 9 21.77 -2.19 8.96
N PRO A 10 21.03 -2.00 10.08
CA PRO A 10 19.59 -1.92 10.01
C PRO A 10 19.16 -0.70 9.17
N CYS A 11 18.15 -0.89 8.32
CA CYS A 11 17.60 0.13 7.45
C CYS A 11 16.08 -0.03 7.37
N TRP A 12 15.33 1.04 7.65
CA TRP A 12 13.88 1.05 7.48
C TRP A 12 13.50 0.81 6.02
N ASN A 13 12.43 0.05 5.80
CA ASN A 13 11.91 -0.21 4.45
C ASN A 13 10.93 0.86 3.97
N ASP A 14 10.35 1.62 4.89
CA ASP A 14 9.32 2.61 4.65
C ASP A 14 9.41 3.74 5.68
N LEU A 15 8.86 4.91 5.35
CA LEU A 15 8.90 6.09 6.23
C LEU A 15 7.98 5.98 7.46
N ALA A 16 7.06 5.00 7.49
CA ALA A 16 6.22 4.73 8.65
C ALA A 16 6.89 3.75 9.63
N HIS A 17 8.13 3.33 9.33
CA HIS A 17 8.96 2.46 10.16
C HIS A 17 8.24 1.14 10.52
N THR A 18 7.53 0.56 9.55
CA THR A 18 6.73 -0.66 9.77
C THR A 18 7.57 -1.93 9.71
N THR A 19 8.61 -1.94 8.87
CA THR A 19 9.57 -3.05 8.74
C THR A 19 10.97 -2.52 8.47
N LEU A 20 11.99 -3.29 8.82
CA LEU A 20 13.38 -2.96 8.52
C LEU A 20 14.13 -4.15 7.92
N ASN A 21 15.09 -3.85 7.05
CA ASN A 21 16.04 -4.81 6.53
C ASN A 21 17.35 -4.69 7.28
N LEU A 22 17.98 -5.83 7.56
CA LEU A 22 19.32 -5.90 8.14
C LEU A 22 20.06 -7.13 7.64
N TYR A 23 21.39 -7.07 7.65
CA TYR A 23 22.22 -8.23 7.37
C TYR A 23 22.30 -9.07 8.62
N VAL A 24 21.92 -10.35 8.51
CA VAL A 24 21.84 -11.28 9.64
C VAL A 24 22.58 -12.57 9.30
N THR A 25 23.28 -13.10 10.28
CA THR A 25 23.73 -14.49 10.29
C THR A 25 23.07 -15.19 11.45
N PHE A 26 22.35 -16.27 11.17
CA PHE A 26 21.80 -17.15 12.21
C PHE A 26 22.78 -18.27 12.53
N GLU A 27 22.87 -18.70 13.79
CA GLU A 27 23.78 -19.77 14.23
C GLU A 27 23.54 -21.07 13.46
N GLU A 28 22.27 -21.41 13.25
CA GLU A 28 21.86 -22.69 12.67
C GLU A 28 22.11 -22.78 11.15
N THR A 29 22.15 -21.64 10.45
CA THR A 29 22.33 -21.58 8.99
C THR A 29 23.61 -20.86 8.57
N LYS A 30 24.51 -20.60 9.50
CA LYS A 30 25.76 -19.88 9.22
C LYS A 30 26.61 -20.56 8.13
N GLU A 31 26.73 -21.88 8.17
CA GLU A 31 27.54 -22.64 7.20
C GLU A 31 26.84 -22.81 5.84
N SER A 32 25.50 -22.78 5.81
CA SER A 32 24.72 -23.04 4.60
C SER A 32 24.30 -21.77 3.86
N LEU A 33 23.81 -20.76 4.59
CA LEU A 33 23.30 -19.50 4.04
C LEU A 33 24.25 -18.33 4.28
N GLY A 34 25.14 -18.43 5.27
CA GLY A 34 26.04 -17.33 5.63
C GLY A 34 25.28 -16.11 6.14
N GLU A 35 25.69 -14.94 5.68
CA GLU A 35 25.01 -13.67 5.95
C GLU A 35 23.95 -13.41 4.88
N ILE A 36 22.72 -13.16 5.32
CA ILE A 36 21.57 -12.89 4.47
C ILE A 36 20.95 -11.54 4.79
N ILE A 37 20.22 -10.98 3.83
CA ILE A 37 19.31 -9.86 4.11
C ILE A 37 18.04 -10.47 4.71
N PHE A 38 17.67 -10.02 5.89
CA PHE A 38 16.44 -10.41 6.56
C PHE A 38 15.53 -9.19 6.73
N THR A 39 14.24 -9.37 6.50
CA THR A 39 13.22 -8.35 6.75
C THR A 39 12.55 -8.64 8.08
N ALA A 40 12.80 -7.79 9.09
CA ALA A 40 12.20 -7.92 10.41
C ALA A 40 10.95 -7.04 10.53
N SER A 41 9.94 -7.53 11.26
CA SER A 41 8.65 -6.87 11.47
C SER A 41 8.11 -7.18 12.86
N PRO A 42 7.40 -6.25 13.53
CA PRO A 42 6.69 -6.55 14.77
C PRO A 42 5.56 -7.58 14.57
N ASN A 43 5.09 -7.74 13.33
CA ASN A 43 4.03 -8.67 12.94
C ASN A 43 4.58 -9.89 12.18
N ASP A 44 5.89 -10.14 12.23
CA ASP A 44 6.50 -11.31 11.59
C ASP A 44 5.81 -12.60 12.08
N PRO A 45 5.47 -13.58 11.21
CA PRO A 45 4.89 -14.84 11.65
C PRO A 45 5.82 -15.63 12.59
N GLU A 46 7.12 -15.54 12.37
CA GLU A 46 8.14 -16.24 13.14
C GLU A 46 8.61 -15.41 14.34
N LEU A 47 8.76 -16.08 15.48
CA LEU A 47 9.14 -15.40 16.73
C LEU A 47 10.50 -14.70 16.64
N HIS A 48 11.47 -15.29 15.93
CA HIS A 48 12.81 -14.72 15.78
C HIS A 48 12.80 -13.44 14.92
N GLY A 49 11.86 -13.28 14.00
CA GLY A 49 11.72 -12.05 13.22
C GLY A 49 11.19 -10.89 14.07
N ARG A 50 10.24 -11.16 14.97
CA ARG A 50 9.73 -10.17 15.94
C ARG A 50 10.80 -9.75 16.94
N GLU A 51 11.51 -10.72 17.52
CA GLU A 51 12.62 -10.45 18.46
C GLU A 51 13.73 -9.64 17.79
N LEU A 52 14.08 -9.97 16.54
CA LEU A 52 15.10 -9.24 15.81
C LEU A 52 14.67 -7.79 15.54
N PHE A 53 13.39 -7.55 15.23
CA PHE A 53 12.83 -6.22 15.08
C PHE A 53 12.96 -5.42 16.39
N GLU A 54 12.50 -5.98 17.52
CA GLU A 54 12.56 -5.34 18.83
C GLU A 54 14.00 -4.96 19.22
N ARG A 55 14.95 -5.87 19.00
CA ARG A 55 16.38 -5.65 19.28
C ARG A 55 16.99 -4.58 18.37
N ALA A 56 16.63 -4.57 17.09
CA ALA A 56 17.07 -3.53 16.16
C ALA A 56 16.53 -2.15 16.56
N VAL A 57 15.25 -2.05 16.92
CA VAL A 57 14.62 -0.81 17.42
C VAL A 57 15.20 -0.35 18.75
N ALA A 58 15.64 -1.29 19.61
CA ALA A 58 16.42 -0.99 20.80
C ALA A 58 17.88 -0.56 20.50
N LEU A 59 18.24 -0.39 19.22
CA LEU A 59 19.55 0.03 18.72
C LEU A 59 20.70 -0.93 19.07
N GLU A 60 20.40 -2.20 19.36
CA GLU A 60 21.43 -3.21 19.64
C GLU A 60 22.40 -3.42 18.46
N PHE A 61 21.97 -3.10 17.24
CA PHE A 61 22.75 -3.27 16.01
C PHE A 61 23.21 -1.94 15.41
N GLY A 62 23.21 -0.87 16.21
CA GLY A 62 23.54 0.49 15.81
C GLY A 62 22.33 1.28 15.31
N ASN A 63 22.60 2.47 14.78
CA ASN A 63 21.56 3.35 14.26
C ASN A 63 20.87 2.72 13.05
N ILE A 64 19.54 2.84 12.99
CA ILE A 64 18.73 2.42 11.85
C ILE A 64 18.76 3.53 10.80
N ALA A 65 19.17 3.19 9.58
CA ALA A 65 19.13 4.12 8.45
C ALA A 65 17.69 4.32 7.95
N GLU A 66 17.40 5.51 7.46
CA GLU A 66 16.16 5.78 6.73
C GLU A 66 16.15 5.09 5.35
N PRO A 67 14.97 4.79 4.77
CA PRO A 67 14.89 4.14 3.46
C PRO A 67 15.52 5.02 2.38
N GLY A 68 16.23 4.38 1.45
CA GLY A 68 16.78 5.08 0.29
C GLY A 68 15.69 5.65 -0.62
N GLY A 69 15.97 6.77 -1.31
CA GLY A 69 14.98 7.46 -2.14
C GLY A 69 14.31 6.59 -3.21
N GLU A 70 15.01 5.60 -3.76
CA GLU A 70 14.45 4.64 -4.71
C GLU A 70 13.46 3.66 -4.06
N MET A 71 13.74 3.23 -2.82
CA MET A 71 12.84 2.38 -2.05
C MET A 71 11.57 3.15 -1.66
N ILE A 72 11.72 4.40 -1.19
CA ILE A 72 10.58 5.30 -0.91
C ILE A 72 9.72 5.45 -2.17
N LYS A 73 10.35 5.76 -3.31
CA LYS A 73 9.65 5.87 -4.60
C LYS A 73 8.89 4.59 -4.96
N THR A 74 9.53 3.43 -4.81
CA THR A 74 8.92 2.14 -5.11
C THR A 74 7.68 1.89 -4.26
N ASN A 75 7.76 2.12 -2.94
CA ASN A 75 6.62 1.94 -2.03
C ASN A 75 5.45 2.85 -2.38
N VAL A 76 5.72 4.13 -2.67
CA VAL A 76 4.69 5.08 -3.08
C VAL A 76 4.02 4.65 -4.39
N LEU A 77 4.81 4.16 -5.36
CA LEU A 77 4.26 3.69 -6.64
C LEU A 77 3.41 2.42 -6.48
N LEU A 78 3.81 1.50 -5.60
CA LEU A 78 3.03 0.31 -5.26
C LEU A 78 1.71 0.70 -4.60
N GLN A 79 1.74 1.56 -3.57
CA GLN A 79 0.53 2.05 -2.90
C GLN A 79 -0.42 2.74 -3.91
N ARG A 80 0.10 3.58 -4.80
CA ARG A 80 -0.71 4.22 -5.85
C ARG A 80 -1.35 3.17 -6.78
N ALA A 81 -0.61 2.14 -7.15
CA ALA A 81 -1.10 1.08 -8.03
C ALA A 81 -2.25 0.29 -7.37
N GLU A 82 -2.12 -0.04 -6.10
CA GLU A 82 -3.17 -0.70 -5.31
C GLU A 82 -4.45 0.16 -5.23
N LEU A 83 -4.32 1.43 -4.86
CA LEU A 83 -5.44 2.37 -4.81
C LEU A 83 -6.10 2.55 -6.19
N THR A 84 -5.31 2.55 -7.26
CA THR A 84 -5.80 2.64 -8.64
C THR A 84 -6.56 1.37 -9.04
N ALA A 85 -6.10 0.19 -8.63
CA ALA A 85 -6.79 -1.07 -8.88
C ALA A 85 -8.15 -1.13 -8.18
N VAL A 86 -8.22 -0.68 -6.91
CA VAL A 86 -9.49 -0.54 -6.18
C VAL A 86 -10.43 0.43 -6.91
N ALA A 87 -9.94 1.61 -7.29
CA ALA A 87 -10.74 2.60 -8.00
C ALA A 87 -11.28 2.05 -9.33
N ASN A 88 -10.47 1.31 -10.10
CA ASN A 88 -10.91 0.68 -11.33
C ASN A 88 -12.03 -0.34 -11.08
N SER A 89 -11.88 -1.22 -10.09
CA SER A 89 -12.91 -2.21 -9.75
C SER A 89 -14.24 -1.56 -9.36
N VAL A 90 -14.20 -0.48 -8.56
CA VAL A 90 -15.41 0.25 -8.17
C VAL A 90 -16.04 0.97 -9.36
N ILE A 91 -15.23 1.61 -10.22
CA ILE A 91 -15.71 2.27 -11.44
C ILE A 91 -16.38 1.29 -12.38
N GLU A 92 -15.81 0.10 -12.59
CA GLU A 92 -16.38 -0.93 -13.46
C GLU A 92 -17.76 -1.38 -12.96
N LYS A 93 -17.90 -1.67 -11.67
CA LYS A 93 -19.19 -2.03 -11.05
C LYS A 93 -20.21 -0.91 -11.18
N LEU A 94 -19.85 0.32 -10.80
CA LEU A 94 -20.74 1.48 -10.90
C LEU A 94 -21.15 1.77 -12.35
N GLN A 95 -20.23 1.63 -13.30
CA GLN A 95 -20.53 1.85 -14.72
C GLN A 95 -21.51 0.80 -15.25
N ALA A 96 -21.35 -0.47 -14.87
CA ALA A 96 -22.29 -1.54 -15.23
C ALA A 96 -23.69 -1.27 -14.68
N ASP A 97 -23.81 -0.90 -13.41
CA ASP A 97 -25.09 -0.55 -12.78
C ASP A 97 -25.74 0.68 -13.43
N VAL A 98 -24.94 1.71 -13.72
CA VAL A 98 -25.42 2.92 -14.40
C VAL A 98 -25.95 2.58 -15.79
N ASN A 99 -25.29 1.71 -16.53
CA ASN A 99 -25.75 1.30 -17.86
C ASN A 99 -27.12 0.62 -17.78
N ILE A 100 -27.30 -0.34 -16.87
CA ILE A 100 -28.59 -1.05 -16.72
C ILE A 100 -29.72 -0.07 -16.37
N LEU A 101 -29.50 0.82 -15.41
CA LEU A 101 -30.51 1.79 -14.99
C LEU A 101 -30.78 2.84 -16.08
N GLN A 102 -29.75 3.21 -16.85
CA GLN A 102 -29.88 4.11 -17.98
C GLN A 102 -30.72 3.46 -19.08
N ASP A 103 -30.50 2.18 -19.39
CA ASP A 103 -31.30 1.42 -20.36
C ASP A 103 -32.77 1.38 -19.93
N SER A 104 -33.08 1.17 -18.65
CA SER A 104 -34.47 1.21 -18.15
C SER A 104 -35.14 2.58 -18.36
N VAL A 105 -34.38 3.67 -18.19
CA VAL A 105 -34.89 5.03 -18.43
C VAL A 105 -35.12 5.27 -19.93
N GLU A 106 -34.17 4.84 -20.78
CA GLU A 106 -34.27 4.98 -22.24
C GLU A 106 -35.40 4.14 -22.85
N LEU A 107 -35.70 2.99 -22.25
CA LEU A 107 -36.82 2.14 -22.62
C LEU A 107 -38.16 2.61 -22.00
N GLU A 108 -38.16 3.70 -21.23
CA GLU A 108 -39.33 4.26 -20.53
C GLU A 108 -40.02 3.26 -19.57
N ILE A 109 -39.26 2.29 -19.04
CA ILE A 109 -39.74 1.27 -18.08
C ILE A 109 -39.19 1.48 -16.67
N ALA A 110 -38.34 2.49 -16.46
CA ALA A 110 -37.74 2.77 -15.17
C ALA A 110 -38.79 3.15 -14.12
N THR A 111 -38.64 2.58 -12.94
CA THR A 111 -39.36 3.01 -11.73
C THR A 111 -38.75 4.29 -11.16
N ASP A 112 -39.52 4.99 -10.32
CA ASP A 112 -39.01 6.15 -9.57
C ASP A 112 -37.78 5.82 -8.73
N LYS A 113 -37.72 4.60 -8.18
CA LYS A 113 -36.59 4.10 -7.40
C LYS A 113 -35.33 3.95 -8.26
N GLU A 114 -35.47 3.39 -9.46
CA GLU A 114 -34.35 3.22 -10.39
C GLU A 114 -33.82 4.56 -10.90
N THR A 115 -34.72 5.53 -11.16
CA THR A 115 -34.34 6.90 -11.55
C THR A 115 -33.55 7.60 -10.45
N ALA A 116 -33.98 7.49 -9.19
CA ALA A 116 -33.24 8.02 -8.04
C ALA A 116 -31.89 7.32 -7.83
N ALA A 117 -31.85 5.99 -8.01
CA ALA A 117 -30.63 5.20 -7.92
C ALA A 117 -29.63 5.58 -9.03
N LEU A 118 -30.09 5.83 -10.26
CA LEU A 118 -29.28 6.25 -11.39
C LEU A 118 -28.53 7.56 -11.10
N ALA A 119 -29.26 8.57 -10.58
CA ALA A 119 -28.66 9.85 -10.22
C ALA A 119 -27.58 9.71 -9.12
N THR A 120 -27.87 8.90 -8.10
CA THR A 120 -26.94 8.61 -7.01
C THR A 120 -25.68 7.90 -7.53
N LYS A 121 -25.85 6.82 -8.31
CA LYS A 121 -24.72 6.05 -8.87
C LYS A 121 -23.89 6.85 -9.87
N LYS A 122 -24.49 7.72 -10.69
CA LYS A 122 -23.74 8.65 -11.56
C LYS A 122 -22.87 9.62 -10.77
N THR A 123 -23.35 10.08 -9.62
CA THR A 123 -22.59 10.95 -8.71
C THR A 123 -21.39 10.20 -8.13
N SER A 124 -21.60 8.99 -7.58
CA SER A 124 -20.51 8.15 -7.05
C SER A 124 -19.50 7.80 -8.15
N LEU A 125 -19.96 7.41 -9.35
CA LEU A 125 -19.10 7.10 -10.50
C LEU A 125 -18.20 8.28 -10.88
N SER A 126 -18.74 9.50 -10.87
CA SER A 126 -17.98 10.71 -11.16
C SER A 126 -16.93 11.00 -10.07
N ALA A 127 -17.28 10.80 -8.80
CA ALA A 127 -16.34 10.95 -7.68
C ALA A 127 -15.18 9.94 -7.78
N TRP A 128 -15.47 8.67 -8.06
CA TRP A 128 -14.45 7.64 -8.25
C TRP A 128 -13.57 7.87 -9.48
N LYS A 129 -14.13 8.33 -10.60
CA LYS A 129 -13.34 8.75 -11.78
C LYS A 129 -12.41 9.92 -11.43
N LYS A 130 -12.89 10.92 -10.69
CA LYS A 130 -12.06 12.04 -10.20
C LYS A 130 -10.93 11.53 -9.31
N TYR A 131 -11.23 10.67 -8.34
CA TYR A 131 -10.24 10.06 -7.44
C TYR A 131 -9.14 9.33 -8.22
N ARG A 132 -9.48 8.48 -9.20
CA ARG A 132 -8.50 7.81 -10.06
C ARG A 132 -7.59 8.78 -10.82
N VAL A 133 -8.13 9.89 -11.30
CA VAL A 133 -7.33 10.94 -11.97
C VAL A 133 -6.41 11.66 -10.99
N LEU A 134 -6.85 11.90 -9.75
CA LEU A 134 -5.98 12.48 -8.72
C LEU A 134 -4.84 11.53 -8.36
N LEU A 135 -5.10 10.22 -8.27
CA LEU A 135 -4.06 9.21 -8.05
C LEU A 135 -3.00 9.23 -9.16
N SER A 136 -3.38 9.39 -10.43
CA SER A 136 -2.39 9.42 -11.52
C SER A 136 -1.43 10.61 -11.41
N ARG A 137 -1.88 11.71 -10.79
CA ARG A 137 -1.12 12.96 -10.59
C ARG A 137 -0.24 12.97 -9.34
N VAL A 138 -0.24 11.91 -8.53
CA VAL A 138 0.58 11.83 -7.30
C VAL A 138 2.07 12.07 -7.58
N GLN A 139 2.60 11.61 -8.72
CA GLN A 139 4.01 11.81 -9.08
C GLN A 139 4.34 13.25 -9.49
N GLU A 140 3.33 14.09 -9.76
CA GLU A 140 3.49 15.48 -10.16
C GLU A 140 3.52 16.42 -8.95
N GLN A 141 3.29 15.90 -7.74
CA GLN A 141 3.30 16.68 -6.51
C GLN A 141 4.71 17.15 -6.14
N GLU A 142 4.79 18.37 -5.61
CA GLU A 142 6.02 18.87 -5.00
C GLU A 142 6.39 18.00 -3.78
N GLY A 143 7.65 17.60 -3.69
CA GLY A 143 8.15 16.73 -2.62
C GLY A 143 8.02 15.23 -2.88
N PHE A 144 7.48 14.81 -4.03
CA PHE A 144 7.54 13.39 -4.43
C PHE A 144 9.01 12.91 -4.51
N PRO A 145 9.35 11.71 -4.00
CA PRO A 145 8.46 10.69 -3.41
C PRO A 145 8.34 10.75 -1.88
N THR A 146 9.02 11.69 -1.20
CA THR A 146 9.12 11.70 0.27
C THR A 146 7.91 12.32 0.95
N VAL A 147 7.27 13.29 0.30
CA VAL A 147 6.07 13.97 0.79
C VAL A 147 4.98 13.78 -0.26
N VAL A 148 3.93 13.03 0.10
CA VAL A 148 2.80 12.72 -0.78
C VAL A 148 1.51 13.04 -0.08
N GLN A 149 0.69 13.88 -0.71
CA GLN A 149 -0.68 14.13 -0.31
C GLN A 149 -1.61 13.19 -1.08
N TRP A 150 -2.04 12.12 -0.41
CA TRP A 150 -2.97 11.16 -1.01
C TRP A 150 -4.37 11.77 -1.12
N PRO A 151 -5.05 11.65 -2.28
CA PRO A 151 -6.45 12.03 -2.36
C PRO A 151 -7.28 11.12 -1.45
N GLU A 152 -8.35 11.66 -0.87
CA GLU A 152 -9.30 10.86 -0.11
C GLU A 152 -10.15 10.00 -1.05
N ALA A 153 -10.29 8.71 -0.72
CA ALA A 153 -11.19 7.83 -1.44
C ALA A 153 -12.65 8.31 -1.24
N PRO A 154 -13.48 8.31 -2.30
CA PRO A 154 -14.91 8.54 -2.12
C PRO A 154 -15.50 7.49 -1.18
N GLY A 155 -16.51 7.88 -0.41
CA GLY A 155 -17.33 6.93 0.34
C GLY A 155 -18.08 5.96 -0.58
N GLU A 156 -18.57 4.87 0.01
CA GLU A 156 -19.52 3.95 -0.64
C GLU A 156 -20.84 4.63 -0.99
#